data_AF-X1IPG3-F1
#
_entry.id   AF-X1IPG3-F1
#
_cell.length_a   1.000
_cell.length_b   1.000
_cell.length_c   1.000
_cell.angle_alpha   90.00
_cell.angle_beta   90.00
_cell.angle_gamma   90.00
#
_symmetry.space_group_name_H-M   'P 1'
#
loop_
_entity.id
_entity.type
_entity.pdbx_description
1 polymer ?
#
loop_
_entity_poly.entity_id
_entity_poly.type
_entity_poly.pdbx_seq_one_letter_code
_entity_poly.pdbx_strand_id
1 'polypeptide(L)' 'MSERIFIGVAWPYADGPLHLGHIAGAYLPPDIFARYHR' A
#
# COMPACT_ATOMS: atom_id res chain seq x y z
N MET A 1 -7.48 -23.54 -3.36
CA MET A 1 -6.74 -22.77 -4.38
C MET A 1 -6.32 -21.46 -3.74
N SER A 2 -5.08 -21.00 -3.90
CA SER A 2 -4.73 -19.65 -3.44
C SER A 2 -5.41 -18.65 -4.37
N GLU A 3 -6.25 -17.78 -3.81
CA GLU A 3 -6.87 -16.70 -4.56
C GLU A 3 -5.81 -15.69 -4.98
N ARG A 4 -5.86 -15.21 -6.23
CA ARG A 4 -4.94 -14.18 -6.71
C ARG A 4 -5.57 -12.83 -6.43
N ILE A 5 -5.06 -12.13 -5.44
CA ILE A 5 -5.56 -10.82 -5.02
C ILE A 5 -4.64 -9.74 -5.59
N PHE A 6 -5.20 -8.82 -6.38
CA PHE A 6 -4.50 -7.63 -6.83
C PHE A 6 -4.62 -6.52 -5.77
N ILE A 7 -3.49 -5.97 -5.35
CA ILE A 7 -3.42 -4.89 -4.36
C ILE A 7 -2.79 -3.67 -5.02
N GLY A 8 -3.58 -2.61 -5.19
CA GLY A 8 -3.13 -1.32 -5.72
C GLY A 8 -3.01 -0.28 -4.61
N VAL A 9 -2.03 0.62 -4.73
CA VAL A 9 -1.83 1.75 -3.82
C VAL A 9 -1.89 3.06 -4.58
N ALA A 10 -2.26 4.14 -3.90
CA ALA A 10 -2.15 5.47 -4.47
C ALA A 10 -0.67 5.81 -4.70
N TRP A 11 -0.31 6.15 -5.94
CA TRP A 11 1.04 6.57 -6.25
C TRP A 11 1.31 7.95 -5.67
N PRO A 12 2.46 8.16 -5.04
CA PRO A 12 2.81 9.49 -4.58
C PRO A 12 3.08 10.37 -5.79
N TYR A 13 2.74 11.64 -5.67
CA TYR A 13 3.19 12.62 -6.66
C TYR A 13 4.72 12.71 -6.64
N ALA A 14 5.32 12.81 -7.82
CA ALA A 14 6.77 12.70 -7.95
C ALA A 14 7.54 13.88 -7.36
N ASP A 15 6.95 15.07 -7.38
CA ASP A 15 7.60 16.34 -6.99
C ASP A 15 7.14 16.80 -5.59
N GLY A 16 7.26 15.91 -4.60
CA GLY A 16 6.90 16.23 -3.23
C GLY A 16 7.48 15.26 -2.21
N PRO A 17 7.92 15.73 -1.03
CA PRO A 17 8.44 14.86 0.00
C PRO A 17 7.31 13.99 0.59
N LEU A 18 7.64 12.72 0.87
CA LEU A 18 6.75 11.84 1.61
C LEU A 18 6.77 12.19 3.10
N HIS A 19 5.61 12.30 3.72
CA HIS A 19 5.46 12.40 5.18
C HIS A 19 4.75 11.15 5.74
N LEU A 20 4.75 11.02 7.07
CA LEU A 20 4.16 9.86 7.77
C LEU A 20 2.70 9.60 7.42
N GLY A 21 1.96 10.63 7.03
CA GLY A 21 0.56 10.50 6.57
C GLY A 21 0.43 9.65 5.31
N HIS A 22 1.38 9.73 4.37
CA HIS A 22 1.39 8.85 3.20
C HIS A 22 1.62 7.39 3.57
N ILE A 23 2.53 7.13 4.52
CA ILE A 23 2.78 5.76 5.02
C ILE A 23 1.53 5.23 5.70
N ALA A 24 0.98 5.98 6.66
CA ALA A 24 -0.20 5.56 7.42
C ALA A 24 -1.44 5.39 6.54
N GLY A 25 -1.62 6.22 5.50
CA GLY A 25 -2.81 6.22 4.65
C GLY A 25 -2.72 5.34 3.41
N ALA A 26 -1.60 5.36 2.69
CA ALA A 26 -1.49 4.77 1.35
C ALA A 26 -0.65 3.49 1.27
N TYR A 27 0.29 3.26 2.20
CA TYR A 27 1.27 2.17 2.06
C TYR A 27 1.21 1.11 3.15
N LEU A 28 1.04 1.50 4.42
CA LEU A 28 1.03 0.56 5.54
C LEU A 28 -0.21 -0.35 5.55
N PRO A 29 -1.45 0.15 5.38
CA PRO A 29 -2.63 -0.73 5.35
C PRO A 29 -2.59 -1.79 4.23
N PRO A 30 -2.27 -1.45 2.96
CA PRO A 30 -2.21 -2.45 1.89
C PRO A 30 -1.03 -3.42 2.05
N ASP A 31 0.10 -3.02 2.65
CA ASP A 31 1.19 -3.96 2.97
C ASP A 31 0.77 -4.98 4.04
N ILE A 32 0.05 -4.55 5.09
CA ILE A 32 -0.51 -5.46 6.09
C ILE A 32 -1.47 -6.45 5.43
N PHE A 33 -2.38 -5.96 4.57
CA PHE A 33 -3.32 -6.79 3.83
C PHE A 33 -2.61 -7.79 2.89
N ALA A 34 -1.57 -7.35 2.20
CA ALA A 34 -0.76 -8.22 1.33
C ALA A 34 -0.07 -9.34 2.10
N ARG A 35 0.44 -9.05 3.32
CA ARG A 35 1.08 -10.05 4.17
C ARG A 35 0.10 -11.06 4.75
N TYR A 36 -1.11 -10.62 5.07
CA TYR A 36 -2.17 -11.51 5.56
C TYR A 36 -2.61 -12.53 4.50
N HIS A 37 -2.57 -12.15 3.21
CA HIS A 37 -3.00 -12.99 2.09
C HIS A 37 -1.85 -13.68 1.32
N ARG A 38 -0.61 -13.65 1.83
CA ARG A 38 0.54 -14.42 1.32
C ARG A 38 0.56 -15.83 1.88
#